data_AF-D2RK94-F1
#
_entry.id   AF-D2RK94-F1
#
_cell.length_a   1.000
_cell.length_b   1.000
_cell.length_c   1.000
_cell.angle_alpha   90.00
_cell.angle_beta   90.00
_cell.angle_gamma   90.00
#
_symmetry.space_group_name_H-M   'P 1'
#
loop_
_entity.id
_entity.type
_entity.pdbx_description
1 polymer ?
#
loop_
_entity_poly.entity_id
_entity_poly.type
_entity_poly.pdbx_seq_one_letter_code
_entity_poly.pdbx_strand_id
1 'polypeptide(L)'
;MKKGYVVTKSLLFFAFLFSIFLSGYSKALAAPLDSRWKLYNSVSSLNQYYDIKTIEYDPNEQIAKVWTLCTDSKSGESKRLELSAISFKYKSSDMAMQIVTYNDNGDPITRKISETYTWRYIPPDTPIEALANSVASELHIKPIYPGGPDRWKWLRSTDKYGLYVAKDTITYDPDLSEYSIWTKRIYLNNYRPETLYSVNFVDKTIWVAQPTSPWIRYEGHIHPFPESDEEYIYNAVKDLAQNLKYTQNQ
;
A
#
# COMPACT_ATOMS: atom_id res chain seq x y z
N MET A 1 -68.74 -34.86 -15.97
CA MET A 1 -67.67 -34.98 -14.94
C MET A 1 -66.34 -35.28 -15.64
N LYS A 2 -65.20 -34.73 -15.15
CA LYS A 2 -63.81 -34.80 -15.72
C LYS A 2 -63.26 -33.56 -16.46
N LYS A 3 -63.51 -32.33 -15.97
CA LYS A 3 -62.69 -31.15 -16.35
C LYS A 3 -61.86 -30.54 -15.19
N GLY A 4 -62.13 -30.91 -13.94
CA GLY A 4 -61.46 -30.33 -12.77
C GLY A 4 -60.10 -30.95 -12.39
N TYR A 5 -59.73 -32.10 -12.95
CA TYR A 5 -58.53 -32.87 -12.52
C TYR A 5 -57.24 -32.51 -13.26
N VAL A 6 -57.33 -31.81 -14.39
CA VAL A 6 -56.17 -31.45 -15.22
C VAL A 6 -55.56 -30.11 -14.77
N VAL A 7 -56.40 -29.15 -14.40
CA VAL A 7 -55.97 -27.81 -13.95
C VAL A 7 -55.18 -27.88 -12.63
N THR A 8 -55.57 -28.77 -11.72
CA THR A 8 -54.90 -28.97 -10.42
C THR A 8 -53.51 -29.57 -10.55
N LYS A 9 -53.27 -30.45 -11.54
CA LYS A 9 -51.93 -31.02 -11.79
C LYS A 9 -50.97 -30.02 -12.44
N SER A 10 -51.46 -29.15 -13.33
CA SER A 10 -50.65 -28.08 -13.93
C SER A 10 -50.27 -26.99 -12.93
N LEU A 11 -51.15 -26.64 -11.97
CA LEU A 11 -50.83 -25.67 -10.92
C LEU A 11 -49.74 -26.18 -9.96
N LEU A 12 -49.78 -27.46 -9.59
CA LEU A 12 -48.79 -28.09 -8.71
C LEU A 12 -47.40 -28.18 -9.37
N PHE A 13 -47.35 -28.43 -10.68
CA PHE A 13 -46.07 -28.49 -11.42
C PHE A 13 -45.42 -27.11 -11.56
N PHE A 14 -46.21 -26.05 -11.77
CA PHE A 14 -45.71 -24.68 -11.79
C PHE A 14 -45.22 -24.20 -10.41
N ALA A 15 -45.92 -24.56 -9.33
CA ALA A 15 -45.48 -24.25 -7.96
C ALA A 15 -44.16 -24.94 -7.61
N PHE A 16 -43.94 -26.17 -8.10
CA PHE A 16 -42.69 -26.92 -7.88
C PHE A 16 -41.51 -26.37 -8.70
N LEU A 17 -41.74 -25.89 -9.92
CA LEU A 17 -40.70 -25.21 -10.70
C LEU A 17 -40.34 -23.83 -10.12
N PHE A 18 -41.31 -23.10 -9.59
CA PHE A 18 -41.09 -21.79 -8.96
C PHE A 18 -40.30 -21.91 -7.65
N SER A 19 -40.51 -22.98 -6.87
CA SER A 19 -39.71 -23.25 -5.65
C SER A 19 -38.27 -23.67 -5.96
N ILE A 20 -38.03 -24.40 -7.05
CA ILE A 20 -36.65 -24.70 -7.52
C ILE A 20 -35.95 -23.42 -7.96
N PHE A 21 -36.64 -22.52 -8.67
CA PHE A 21 -36.09 -21.22 -9.04
C PHE A 21 -35.82 -20.33 -7.82
N LEU A 22 -36.68 -20.27 -6.79
CA LEU A 22 -36.37 -19.49 -5.58
C LEU A 22 -35.26 -20.12 -4.73
N SER A 23 -35.11 -21.45 -4.71
CA SER A 23 -34.06 -22.12 -3.94
C SER A 23 -32.65 -21.94 -4.52
N GLY A 24 -32.53 -21.54 -5.79
CA GLY A 24 -31.26 -21.30 -6.48
C GLY A 24 -30.67 -19.89 -6.30
N TYR A 25 -31.44 -18.93 -5.77
CA TYR A 25 -31.02 -17.52 -5.67
C TYR A 25 -30.61 -17.04 -4.28
N SER A 26 -30.57 -17.94 -3.29
CA SER A 26 -30.02 -17.62 -1.96
C SER A 26 -28.50 -17.74 -1.92
N LYS A 27 -27.80 -17.13 -2.88
CA LYS A 27 -26.49 -16.56 -2.53
C LYS A 27 -26.82 -15.31 -1.76
N ALA A 28 -26.71 -15.37 -0.43
CA ALA A 28 -26.78 -14.18 0.40
C ALA A 28 -25.88 -13.12 -0.24
N LEU A 29 -26.49 -12.11 -0.88
CA LEU A 29 -25.79 -10.92 -1.29
C LEU A 29 -25.19 -10.37 -0.01
N ALA A 30 -23.87 -10.44 0.13
CA ALA A 30 -23.16 -9.81 1.22
C ALA A 30 -23.72 -8.40 1.35
N ALA A 31 -24.21 -8.04 2.54
CA ALA A 31 -24.80 -6.73 2.76
C ALA A 31 -23.83 -5.67 2.22
N PRO A 32 -24.31 -4.67 1.46
CA PRO A 32 -23.42 -3.66 0.92
C PRO A 32 -22.62 -3.04 2.05
N LEU A 33 -21.29 -2.98 1.86
CA LEU A 33 -20.38 -2.43 2.87
C LEU A 33 -20.80 -0.99 3.18
N ASP A 34 -20.77 -0.60 4.45
CA ASP A 34 -21.10 0.76 4.87
C ASP A 34 -20.26 1.78 4.07
N SER A 35 -20.92 2.80 3.53
CA SER A 35 -20.34 3.91 2.76
C SER A 35 -19.14 4.61 3.41
N ARG A 36 -18.93 4.46 4.72
CA ARG A 36 -17.73 4.94 5.43
C ARG A 36 -16.44 4.24 4.96
N TRP A 37 -16.55 3.01 4.45
CA TRP A 37 -15.41 2.23 3.98
C TRP A 37 -15.11 2.56 2.52
N LYS A 38 -13.99 3.22 2.27
CA LYS A 38 -13.53 3.51 0.91
C LYS A 38 -12.44 2.52 0.49
N LEU A 39 -12.56 1.99 -0.72
CA LEU A 39 -11.58 1.07 -1.30
C LEU A 39 -10.30 1.84 -1.67
N TYR A 40 -9.14 1.36 -1.23
CA TYR A 40 -7.84 1.94 -1.63
C TYR A 40 -6.94 0.95 -2.37
N ASN A 41 -7.18 -0.36 -2.24
CA ASN A 41 -6.46 -1.37 -2.99
C ASN A 41 -7.35 -2.60 -3.26
N SER A 42 -7.22 -3.17 -4.45
CA SER A 42 -7.89 -4.41 -4.84
C SER A 42 -6.95 -5.29 -5.63
N VAL A 43 -6.75 -6.51 -5.13
CA VAL A 43 -5.99 -7.58 -5.79
C VAL A 43 -6.87 -8.82 -5.94
N SER A 44 -6.42 -9.80 -6.72
CA SER A 44 -7.24 -10.96 -7.11
C SER A 44 -7.76 -11.84 -5.96
N SER A 45 -7.26 -11.65 -4.74
CA SER A 45 -7.67 -12.41 -3.55
C SER A 45 -8.23 -11.53 -2.42
N LEU A 46 -8.08 -10.20 -2.50
CA LEU A 46 -8.36 -9.33 -1.37
C LEU A 46 -8.74 -7.91 -1.81
N ASN A 47 -9.73 -7.34 -1.13
CA ASN A 47 -10.02 -5.91 -1.19
C ASN A 47 -9.64 -5.26 0.13
N GLN A 48 -9.02 -4.08 0.06
CA GLN A 48 -8.59 -3.31 1.22
C GLN A 48 -9.28 -1.95 1.25
N TYR A 49 -9.90 -1.65 2.39
CA TYR A 49 -10.68 -0.45 2.63
C TYR A 49 -10.12 0.33 3.82
N TYR A 50 -10.44 1.61 3.90
CA TYR A 50 -10.19 2.47 5.06
C TYR A 50 -11.47 3.16 5.52
N ASP A 51 -11.61 3.38 6.83
CA ASP A 51 -12.80 4.01 7.42
C ASP A 51 -12.60 5.52 7.57
N ILE A 52 -13.27 6.28 6.71
CA ILE A 52 -13.18 7.75 6.68
C ILE A 52 -13.67 8.41 7.97
N LYS A 53 -14.55 7.75 8.74
CA LYS A 53 -15.11 8.31 9.97
C LYS A 53 -14.21 8.15 11.19
N THR A 54 -13.14 7.35 11.06
CA THR A 54 -12.21 7.05 12.16
C THR A 54 -10.84 7.68 11.97
N ILE A 55 -10.68 8.55 10.96
CA ILE A 55 -9.43 9.24 10.74
C ILE A 55 -9.22 10.24 11.87
N GLU A 56 -8.19 9.99 12.68
CA GLU A 56 -7.69 10.91 13.69
C GLU A 56 -6.37 11.50 13.19
N TYR A 57 -6.24 12.83 13.20
CA TYR A 57 -5.04 13.50 12.70
C TYR A 57 -4.44 14.45 13.74
N ASP A 58 -3.15 14.26 14.02
CA ASP A 58 -2.34 15.21 14.77
C ASP A 58 -1.59 16.12 13.79
N PRO A 59 -1.95 17.42 13.68
CA PRO A 59 -1.29 18.34 12.77
C PRO A 59 0.12 18.75 13.19
N ASN A 60 0.48 18.62 14.48
CA ASN A 60 1.81 19.00 14.97
C ASN A 60 2.84 17.92 14.58
N GLU A 61 2.46 16.66 14.78
CA GLU A 61 3.30 15.52 14.40
C GLU A 61 3.12 15.09 12.93
N GLN A 62 2.06 15.59 12.28
CA GLN A 62 1.60 15.16 10.96
C GLN A 62 1.39 13.65 10.88
N ILE A 63 0.71 13.11 11.88
CA ILE A 63 0.40 11.68 11.99
C ILE A 63 -1.10 11.48 11.91
N ALA A 64 -1.54 10.62 10.99
CA ALA A 64 -2.92 10.14 10.94
C ALA A 64 -3.01 8.71 11.48
N LYS A 65 -4.04 8.42 12.27
CA LYS A 65 -4.47 7.07 12.63
C LYS A 65 -5.75 6.74 11.89
N VAL A 66 -5.84 5.53 11.35
CA VAL A 66 -6.99 5.10 10.55
C VAL A 66 -7.24 3.60 10.70
N TRP A 67 -8.51 3.22 10.76
CA TRP A 67 -8.90 1.82 10.64
C TRP A 67 -8.92 1.37 9.19
N THR A 68 -8.37 0.19 8.95
CA THR A 68 -8.42 -0.50 7.66
C THR A 68 -9.16 -1.82 7.80
N LEU A 69 -9.82 -2.23 6.71
CA LEU A 69 -10.56 -3.48 6.61
C LEU A 69 -10.06 -4.26 5.39
N CYS A 70 -9.70 -5.53 5.61
CA CYS A 70 -9.39 -6.47 4.55
C CYS A 70 -10.56 -7.46 4.40
N THR A 71 -11.03 -7.64 3.17
CA THR A 71 -12.09 -8.60 2.83
C THR A 71 -11.63 -9.57 1.73
N ASP A 72 -12.21 -10.76 1.68
CA ASP A 72 -12.06 -11.63 0.51
C ASP A 72 -12.63 -10.96 -0.75
N SER A 73 -11.86 -10.88 -1.82
CA SER A 73 -12.34 -10.25 -3.07
C SER A 73 -13.52 -10.99 -3.74
N LYS A 74 -13.71 -12.29 -3.46
CA LYS A 74 -14.74 -13.14 -4.08
C LYS A 74 -15.99 -13.27 -3.19
N SER A 75 -15.81 -13.52 -1.89
CA SER A 75 -16.94 -13.67 -0.97
C SER A 75 -17.38 -12.35 -0.33
N GLY A 76 -16.51 -11.34 -0.29
CA GLY A 76 -16.74 -10.09 0.44
C GLY A 76 -16.64 -10.25 1.96
N GLU A 77 -16.29 -11.44 2.45
CA GLU A 77 -16.20 -11.72 3.89
C GLU A 77 -15.04 -10.95 4.52
N SER A 78 -15.33 -10.28 5.63
CA SER A 78 -14.34 -9.59 6.45
C SER A 78 -13.33 -10.56 7.02
N LYS A 79 -12.04 -10.32 6.72
CA LYS A 79 -10.93 -11.15 7.22
C LYS A 79 -10.23 -10.51 8.41
N ARG A 80 -10.06 -9.19 8.38
CA ARG A 80 -9.19 -8.49 9.34
C ARG A 80 -9.49 -7.00 9.37
N LEU A 81 -9.54 -6.44 10.58
CA LEU A 81 -9.51 -4.99 10.84
C LEU A 81 -8.17 -4.62 11.47
N GLU A 82 -7.60 -3.49 11.07
CA GLU A 82 -6.31 -3.02 11.59
C GLU A 82 -6.31 -1.52 11.81
N LEU A 83 -5.91 -1.08 13.00
CA LEU A 83 -5.58 0.32 13.26
C LEU A 83 -4.14 0.57 12.83
N SER A 84 -3.95 1.47 11.87
CA SER A 84 -2.63 1.85 11.35
C SER A 84 -2.35 3.33 11.64
N ALA A 85 -1.07 3.67 11.79
CA ALA A 85 -0.61 5.05 11.84
C ALA A 85 0.25 5.38 10.61
N ILE A 86 0.09 6.60 10.10
CA ILE A 86 0.77 7.12 8.91
C ILE A 86 1.39 8.46 9.28
N SER A 87 2.71 8.58 9.17
CA SER A 87 3.42 9.84 9.32
C SER A 87 3.66 10.47 7.95
N PHE A 88 3.03 11.62 7.72
CA PHE A 88 3.25 12.41 6.51
C PHE A 88 4.58 13.16 6.53
N LYS A 89 5.04 13.54 7.74
CA LYS A 89 6.35 14.17 7.96
C LYS A 89 7.51 13.22 7.61
N TYR A 90 7.47 12.00 8.13
CA TYR A 90 8.55 11.01 7.95
C TYR A 90 8.29 10.01 6.81
N LYS A 91 7.15 10.13 6.12
CA LYS A 91 6.73 9.25 5.02
C LYS A 91 6.80 7.76 5.39
N SER A 92 6.37 7.47 6.61
CA SER A 92 6.47 6.15 7.23
C SER A 92 5.11 5.71 7.77
N SER A 93 4.95 4.41 8.01
CA SER A 93 3.75 3.84 8.62
C SER A 93 4.11 2.88 9.74
N ASP A 94 3.29 2.85 10.78
CA ASP A 94 3.25 1.76 11.74
C ASP A 94 2.02 0.90 11.44
N MET A 95 2.29 -0.30 10.91
CA MET A 95 1.23 -1.21 10.48
C MET A 95 0.74 -2.01 11.67
N ALA A 96 -0.53 -1.81 12.01
CA ALA A 96 -1.30 -2.63 12.95
C ALA A 96 -1.02 -2.41 14.44
N MET A 97 -1.11 -1.17 14.93
CA MET A 97 -1.16 -0.85 16.38
C MET A 97 -2.19 -1.74 17.12
N GLN A 98 -3.29 -2.06 16.44
CA GLN A 98 -4.31 -2.98 16.91
C GLN A 98 -4.84 -3.81 15.73
N ILE A 99 -5.03 -5.12 15.94
CA ILE A 99 -5.66 -6.03 14.98
C ILE A 99 -6.93 -6.60 15.61
N VAL A 100 -8.00 -6.65 14.82
CA VAL A 100 -9.21 -7.42 15.15
C VAL A 100 -9.45 -8.46 14.07
N THR A 101 -9.52 -9.73 14.48
CA THR A 101 -9.92 -10.88 13.65
C THR A 101 -11.22 -11.46 14.19
N TYR A 102 -11.85 -12.37 13.46
CA TYR A 102 -13.09 -13.03 13.89
C TYR A 102 -12.83 -14.53 14.06
N ASN A 103 -13.34 -15.13 15.14
CA ASN A 103 -13.29 -16.58 15.33
C ASN A 103 -14.37 -17.29 14.48
N ASP A 104 -14.41 -18.61 14.52
CA ASP A 104 -15.40 -19.41 13.76
C ASP A 104 -16.86 -19.14 14.18
N ASN A 105 -17.09 -18.58 15.37
CA ASN A 105 -18.40 -18.16 15.86
C ASN A 105 -18.78 -16.73 15.42
N GLY A 106 -17.86 -16.00 14.78
CA GLY A 106 -18.04 -14.60 14.41
C GLY A 106 -17.72 -13.59 15.51
N ASP A 107 -17.19 -14.01 16.66
CA ASP A 107 -16.80 -13.10 17.74
C ASP A 107 -15.46 -12.40 17.42
N PRO A 108 -15.32 -11.10 17.76
CA PRO A 108 -14.08 -10.38 17.54
C PRO A 108 -12.99 -10.81 18.53
N ILE A 109 -11.85 -11.24 18.01
CA ILE A 109 -10.60 -11.42 18.75
C ILE A 109 -9.74 -10.19 18.52
N THR A 110 -9.46 -9.44 19.58
CA THR A 110 -8.59 -8.25 19.53
C THR A 110 -7.19 -8.55 20.02
N ARG A 111 -6.19 -8.18 19.23
CA ARG A 111 -4.78 -8.20 19.61
C ARG A 111 -4.23 -6.79 19.54
N LYS A 112 -3.79 -6.25 20.68
CA LYS A 112 -2.95 -5.05 20.70
C LYS A 112 -1.52 -5.44 20.37
N ILE A 113 -0.90 -4.74 19.44
CA ILE A 113 0.52 -4.88 19.18
C ILE A 113 1.21 -3.86 20.08
N SER A 114 2.20 -4.31 20.85
CA SER A 114 3.02 -3.40 21.66
C SER A 114 3.64 -2.36 20.73
N GLU A 115 3.71 -1.10 21.19
CA GLU A 115 4.37 0.01 20.51
C GLU A 115 5.89 -0.24 20.42
N THR A 116 6.30 -1.27 19.71
CA THR A 116 7.70 -1.57 19.44
C THR A 116 8.12 -0.85 18.17
N TYR A 117 7.92 0.48 18.09
CA TYR A 117 8.42 1.38 17.04
C TYR A 117 8.64 0.71 15.66
N THR A 118 7.63 0.04 15.09
CA THR A 118 7.75 -0.63 13.79
C THR A 118 7.47 0.32 12.63
N TRP A 119 7.84 1.59 12.78
CA TRP A 119 7.74 2.57 11.71
C TRP A 119 8.64 2.13 10.56
N ARG A 120 8.02 1.93 9.39
CA ARG A 120 8.71 1.62 8.14
C ARG A 120 8.42 2.70 7.13
N TYR A 121 9.44 3.09 6.38
CA TYR A 121 9.25 4.00 5.25
C TYR A 121 8.28 3.36 4.25
N ILE A 122 7.35 4.17 3.75
CA ILE A 122 6.34 3.75 2.78
C ILE A 122 6.98 3.79 1.39
N PRO A 123 7.12 2.65 0.70
CA PRO A 123 7.63 2.64 -0.67
C PRO A 123 6.59 3.17 -1.67
N PRO A 124 7.02 3.79 -2.78
CA PRO A 124 6.13 4.19 -3.86
C PRO A 124 5.51 2.97 -4.55
N ASP A 125 4.37 3.16 -5.22
CA ASP A 125 3.57 2.17 -5.94
C ASP A 125 3.07 1.00 -5.06
N THR A 126 3.01 1.19 -3.73
CA THR A 126 2.52 0.18 -2.78
C THR A 126 1.08 0.45 -2.32
N PRO A 127 0.34 -0.58 -1.85
CA PRO A 127 -0.97 -0.38 -1.22
C PRO A 127 -0.94 0.59 -0.04
N ILE A 128 0.18 0.67 0.68
CA ILE A 128 0.34 1.56 1.83
C ILE A 128 0.50 3.02 1.36
N GLU A 129 1.21 3.27 0.25
CA GLU A 129 1.18 4.61 -0.39
C GLU A 129 -0.24 4.97 -0.81
N ALA A 130 -0.97 4.05 -1.45
CA ALA A 130 -2.34 4.30 -1.87
C ALA A 130 -3.25 4.66 -0.68
N LEU A 131 -3.11 3.96 0.45
CA LEU A 131 -3.78 4.30 1.70
C LEU A 131 -3.39 5.69 2.19
N ALA A 132 -2.09 5.99 2.29
CA ALA A 132 -1.59 7.28 2.78
C ALA A 132 -2.09 8.44 1.93
N ASN A 133 -2.06 8.31 0.60
CA ASN A 133 -2.55 9.33 -0.32
C ASN A 133 -4.08 9.48 -0.25
N SER A 134 -4.81 8.39 -0.05
CA SER A 134 -6.27 8.45 0.15
C SER A 134 -6.63 9.18 1.44
N VAL A 135 -5.93 8.88 2.55
CA VAL A 135 -6.08 9.58 3.83
C VAL A 135 -5.70 11.06 3.71
N ALA A 136 -4.60 11.38 3.02
CA ALA A 136 -4.20 12.77 2.76
C ALA A 136 -5.29 13.54 2.02
N SER A 137 -5.94 12.89 1.04
CA SER A 137 -7.05 13.49 0.28
C SER A 137 -8.26 13.79 1.16
N GLU A 138 -8.65 12.88 2.08
CA GLU A 138 -9.76 13.15 3.02
C GLU A 138 -9.41 14.28 4.00
N LEU A 139 -8.14 14.38 4.40
CA LEU A 139 -7.64 15.42 5.31
C LEU A 139 -7.33 16.75 4.61
N HIS A 140 -7.43 16.81 3.28
CA HIS A 140 -7.03 17.96 2.47
C HIS A 140 -5.58 18.42 2.69
N ILE A 141 -4.67 17.48 2.92
CA ILE A 141 -3.22 17.71 3.04
C ILE A 141 -2.46 17.17 1.82
N LYS A 142 -1.17 17.48 1.73
CA LYS A 142 -0.33 16.98 0.62
C LYS A 142 -0.13 15.46 0.73
N PRO A 143 -0.14 14.72 -0.39
CA PRO A 143 0.21 13.29 -0.40
C PRO A 143 1.68 13.07 0.00
N ILE A 144 2.03 11.84 0.43
CA ILE A 144 3.40 11.53 0.87
C ILE A 144 4.43 11.65 -0.26
N TYR A 145 3.98 11.35 -1.49
CA TYR A 145 4.71 11.55 -2.73
C TYR A 145 3.76 12.13 -3.78
N PRO A 146 4.19 13.10 -4.61
CA PRO A 146 3.38 13.66 -5.69
C PRO A 146 2.87 12.64 -6.71
N GLY A 147 3.67 11.62 -7.05
CA GLY A 147 3.32 10.61 -8.05
C GLY A 147 3.42 11.08 -9.50
N GLY A 148 2.81 10.30 -10.39
CA GLY A 148 2.69 10.60 -11.83
C GLY A 148 3.33 9.57 -12.75
N PRO A 149 3.00 9.60 -14.06
CA PRO A 149 3.47 8.62 -15.04
C PRO A 149 5.00 8.63 -15.21
N ASP A 150 5.63 9.78 -14.99
CA ASP A 150 7.08 9.97 -15.16
C ASP A 150 7.86 9.88 -13.83
N ARG A 151 7.27 9.29 -12.77
CA ARG A 151 7.92 9.10 -11.46
C ARG A 151 9.27 8.40 -11.60
N TRP A 152 9.29 7.31 -12.37
CA TRP A 152 10.44 6.42 -12.47
C TRP A 152 11.39 6.84 -13.59
N LYS A 153 12.61 7.23 -13.23
CA LYS A 153 13.71 7.46 -14.17
C LYS A 153 14.54 6.19 -14.29
N TRP A 154 14.67 5.67 -15.51
CA TRP A 154 15.59 4.58 -15.82
C TRP A 154 17.05 5.03 -15.67
N LEU A 155 17.89 4.18 -15.09
CA LEU A 155 19.32 4.43 -14.89
C LEU A 155 20.20 3.53 -15.74
N ARG A 156 19.94 2.23 -15.70
CA ARG A 156 20.70 1.20 -16.44
C ARG A 156 19.90 -0.08 -16.58
N SER A 157 20.43 -0.99 -17.38
CA SER A 157 20.03 -2.40 -17.41
C SER A 157 21.25 -3.31 -17.36
N THR A 158 21.06 -4.50 -16.81
CA THR A 158 21.99 -5.63 -16.85
C THR A 158 21.33 -6.79 -17.60
N ASP A 159 22.02 -7.91 -17.71
CA ASP A 159 21.45 -9.20 -18.16
C ASP A 159 20.36 -9.74 -17.21
N LYS A 160 20.23 -9.19 -15.99
CA LYS A 160 19.33 -9.69 -14.94
C LYS A 160 18.14 -8.77 -14.63
N TYR A 161 18.34 -7.46 -14.69
CA TYR A 161 17.33 -6.47 -14.31
C TYR A 161 17.55 -5.08 -14.91
N GLY A 162 16.49 -4.28 -14.95
CA GLY A 162 16.56 -2.82 -15.13
C GLY A 162 16.53 -2.08 -13.79
N LEU A 163 17.31 -1.01 -13.64
CA LEU A 163 17.40 -0.18 -12.44
C LEU A 163 16.73 1.19 -12.66
N TYR A 164 15.93 1.63 -11.69
CA TYR A 164 15.17 2.88 -11.74
C TYR A 164 15.22 3.62 -10.41
N VAL A 165 15.10 4.96 -10.44
CA VAL A 165 14.89 5.83 -9.27
C VAL A 165 13.54 6.54 -9.34
N ALA A 166 12.85 6.70 -8.21
CA ALA A 166 11.60 7.46 -8.11
C ALA A 166 11.92 8.93 -7.80
N LYS A 167 11.90 9.79 -8.82
CA LYS A 167 12.37 11.18 -8.75
C LYS A 167 11.60 12.03 -7.74
N ASP A 168 10.34 11.72 -7.50
CA ASP A 168 9.44 12.45 -6.60
C ASP A 168 9.59 12.03 -5.13
N THR A 169 10.45 11.05 -4.85
CA THR A 169 10.68 10.53 -3.49
C THR A 169 11.91 11.12 -2.81
N ILE A 170 12.73 11.89 -3.53
CA ILE A 170 13.96 12.46 -2.99
C ILE A 170 13.66 13.37 -1.78
N THR A 171 14.36 13.14 -0.68
CA THR A 171 14.26 13.95 0.55
C THR A 171 15.66 14.22 1.09
N TYR A 172 15.84 15.38 1.72
CA TYR A 172 17.07 15.75 2.41
C TYR A 172 16.84 15.69 3.92
N ASP A 173 17.68 14.94 4.63
CA ASP A 173 17.77 14.94 6.08
C ASP A 173 18.92 15.87 6.50
N PRO A 174 18.63 17.03 7.13
CA PRO A 174 19.66 17.97 7.55
C PRO A 174 20.47 17.48 8.76
N ASP A 175 19.90 16.63 9.62
CA ASP A 175 20.57 16.14 10.83
C ASP A 175 21.66 15.13 10.46
N LEU A 176 21.39 14.30 9.46
CA LEU A 176 22.36 13.37 8.90
C LEU A 176 23.19 13.96 7.75
N SER A 177 22.75 15.08 7.16
CA SER A 177 23.32 15.68 5.94
C SER A 177 23.27 14.77 4.72
N GLU A 178 22.14 14.07 4.55
CA GLU A 178 21.99 12.96 3.62
C GLU A 178 20.73 13.08 2.74
N TYR A 179 20.81 12.57 1.51
CA TYR A 179 19.67 12.47 0.61
C TYR A 179 19.15 11.04 0.57
N SER A 180 17.86 10.85 0.83
CA SER A 180 17.18 9.57 0.67
C SER A 180 16.39 9.52 -0.62
N ILE A 181 16.39 8.37 -1.31
CA ILE A 181 15.60 8.14 -2.53
C ILE A 181 15.16 6.67 -2.66
N TRP A 182 13.95 6.46 -3.17
CA TRP A 182 13.50 5.12 -3.54
C TRP A 182 14.03 4.72 -4.91
N THR A 183 14.47 3.46 -4.99
CA THR A 183 14.86 2.77 -6.22
C THR A 183 14.00 1.54 -6.41
N LYS A 184 13.94 1.03 -7.63
CA LYS A 184 13.46 -0.33 -7.88
C LYS A 184 14.32 -1.03 -8.92
N ARG A 185 14.45 -2.34 -8.76
CA ARG A 185 14.95 -3.24 -9.79
C ARG A 185 13.76 -3.94 -10.44
N ILE A 186 13.77 -4.12 -11.75
CA ILE A 186 12.78 -4.94 -12.46
C ILE A 186 13.52 -6.13 -13.06
N TYR A 187 13.37 -7.31 -12.46
CA TYR A 187 13.98 -8.55 -12.91
C TYR A 187 13.20 -9.18 -14.08
N LEU A 188 13.86 -10.06 -14.83
CA LEU A 188 13.25 -10.77 -15.98
C LEU A 188 11.97 -11.56 -15.62
N ASN A 189 11.85 -12.04 -14.38
CA ASN A 189 10.67 -12.74 -13.87
C ASN A 189 9.56 -11.78 -13.35
N ASN A 190 9.64 -10.49 -13.66
CA ASN A 190 8.78 -9.43 -13.14
C ASN A 190 8.81 -9.23 -11.61
N TYR A 191 9.78 -9.80 -10.90
CA TYR A 191 10.02 -9.43 -9.50
C TYR A 191 10.55 -7.99 -9.43
N ARG A 192 9.98 -7.17 -8.52
CA ARG A 192 10.21 -5.73 -8.46
C ARG A 192 10.51 -5.25 -7.05
N PRO A 193 11.69 -5.57 -6.47
CA PRO A 193 12.03 -5.06 -5.15
C PRO A 193 12.31 -3.56 -5.21
N GLU A 194 11.77 -2.86 -4.23
CA GLU A 194 12.04 -1.44 -3.97
C GLU A 194 13.09 -1.31 -2.87
N THR A 195 13.93 -0.30 -2.94
CA THR A 195 14.98 -0.08 -1.93
C THR A 195 15.16 1.40 -1.69
N LEU A 196 15.08 1.80 -0.43
CA LEU A 196 15.41 3.15 -0.01
C LEU A 196 16.92 3.22 0.19
N TYR A 197 17.56 4.04 -0.64
CA TYR A 197 18.97 4.37 -0.49
C TYR A 197 19.10 5.73 0.19
N SER A 198 20.14 5.89 0.99
CA SER A 198 20.57 7.18 1.50
C SER A 198 21.99 7.47 1.03
N VAL A 199 22.25 8.74 0.70
CA VAL A 199 23.45 9.21 0.01
C VAL A 199 24.02 10.41 0.76
N ASN A 200 25.29 10.31 1.15
CA ASN A 200 26.05 11.39 1.76
C ASN A 200 27.07 11.93 0.75
N PHE A 201 26.91 13.19 0.33
CA PHE A 201 27.83 13.81 -0.64
C PHE A 201 29.13 14.33 -0.04
N VAL A 202 29.18 14.55 1.28
CA VAL A 202 30.38 15.00 2.00
C VAL A 202 31.37 13.84 2.07
N ASP A 203 30.89 12.69 2.57
CA ASP A 203 31.70 11.48 2.74
C ASP A 203 31.79 10.65 1.45
N LYS A 204 31.00 10.99 0.44
CA LYS A 204 30.89 10.26 -0.84
C LYS A 204 30.50 8.80 -0.61
N THR A 205 29.49 8.60 0.20
CA THR A 205 29.00 7.28 0.59
C THR A 205 27.52 7.10 0.26
N ILE A 206 27.11 5.85 0.17
CA ILE A 206 25.75 5.41 -0.06
C ILE A 206 25.50 4.13 0.74
N TRP A 207 24.28 3.96 1.24
CA TRP A 207 23.85 2.71 1.89
C TRP A 207 22.35 2.52 1.75
N VAL A 208 21.92 1.33 2.15
CA VAL A 208 20.53 0.90 2.11
C VAL A 208 19.88 1.25 3.43
N ALA A 209 19.02 2.27 3.43
CA ALA A 209 18.25 2.68 4.61
C ALA A 209 17.08 1.74 4.88
N GLN A 210 16.45 1.20 3.84
CA GLN A 210 15.40 0.19 3.96
C GLN A 210 15.38 -0.75 2.75
N PRO A 211 15.71 -2.05 2.92
CA PRO A 211 15.50 -3.03 1.87
C PRO A 211 14.06 -3.58 1.94
N THR A 212 13.38 -3.68 0.81
CA THR A 212 12.19 -4.56 0.69
C THR A 212 12.56 -5.99 0.27
N SER A 213 13.84 -6.22 -0.06
CA SER A 213 14.37 -7.52 -0.49
C SER A 213 15.35 -8.10 0.53
N PRO A 214 15.22 -9.38 0.92
CA PRO A 214 16.17 -10.01 1.85
C PRO A 214 17.58 -10.14 1.27
N TRP A 215 17.72 -10.02 -0.06
CA TRP A 215 18.96 -10.19 -0.82
C TRP A 215 19.81 -8.90 -0.92
N ILE A 216 19.27 -7.77 -0.47
CA ILE A 216 19.98 -6.49 -0.45
C ILE A 216 20.36 -6.22 1.00
N ARG A 217 21.57 -6.60 1.38
CA ARG A 217 22.14 -6.35 2.70
C ARG A 217 23.58 -5.87 2.54
N TYR A 218 23.76 -4.57 2.64
CA TYR A 218 25.04 -4.01 3.03
C TYR A 218 24.83 -3.42 4.42
N GLU A 219 25.65 -3.84 5.38
CA GLU A 219 25.69 -3.19 6.68
C GLU A 219 26.60 -1.98 6.56
N GLY A 220 26.02 -0.78 6.65
CA GLY A 220 26.74 0.49 6.73
C GLY A 220 27.01 1.19 5.39
N HIS A 221 27.67 2.33 5.51
CA HIS A 221 28.06 3.24 4.44
C HIS A 221 29.17 2.64 3.56
N ILE A 222 28.94 2.59 2.25
CA ILE A 222 29.94 2.17 1.27
C ILE A 222 30.24 3.28 0.28
N HIS A 223 31.45 3.28 -0.28
CA HIS A 223 31.78 4.15 -1.40
C HIS A 223 31.24 3.55 -2.70
N PRO A 224 30.53 4.32 -3.55
CA PRO A 224 30.18 3.87 -4.88
C PRO A 224 31.46 3.53 -5.66
N PHE A 225 31.45 2.41 -6.39
CA PHE A 225 32.56 2.00 -7.25
C PHE A 225 32.13 1.95 -8.72
N PRO A 226 33.07 2.03 -9.68
CA PRO A 226 32.74 2.13 -11.10
C PRO A 226 31.81 1.01 -11.57
N GLU A 227 30.79 1.39 -12.33
CA GLU A 227 29.75 0.55 -12.93
C GLU A 227 28.86 -0.21 -11.93
N SER A 228 28.90 0.15 -10.65
CA SER A 228 28.00 -0.36 -9.61
C SER A 228 26.63 0.32 -9.66
N ASP A 229 25.57 -0.38 -9.22
CA ASP A 229 24.25 0.25 -9.06
C ASP A 229 24.32 1.48 -8.15
N GLU A 230 25.13 1.38 -7.10
CA GLU A 230 25.42 2.44 -6.16
C GLU A 230 25.98 3.70 -6.84
N GLU A 231 26.88 3.57 -7.82
CA GLU A 231 27.39 4.71 -8.59
C GLU A 231 26.29 5.37 -9.43
N TYR A 232 25.50 4.57 -10.15
CA TYR A 232 24.40 5.11 -10.96
C TYR A 232 23.34 5.80 -10.09
N ILE A 233 23.02 5.23 -8.92
CA ILE A 233 22.09 5.82 -7.96
C ILE A 233 22.69 7.12 -7.40
N TYR A 234 23.94 7.09 -6.92
CA TYR A 234 24.63 8.25 -6.37
C TYR A 234 24.65 9.43 -7.34
N ASN A 235 25.01 9.18 -8.60
CA ASN A 235 25.02 10.20 -9.65
C ASN A 235 23.60 10.72 -9.95
N ALA A 236 22.60 9.83 -10.00
CA ALA A 236 21.22 10.25 -10.19
C ALA A 236 20.69 11.12 -9.05
N VAL A 237 21.02 10.80 -7.79
CA VAL A 237 20.66 11.61 -6.62
C VAL A 237 21.37 12.95 -6.66
N LYS A 238 22.64 12.98 -7.08
CA LYS A 238 23.41 14.23 -7.25
C LYS A 238 22.75 15.17 -8.25
N ASP A 239 22.33 14.67 -9.41
CA ASP A 239 21.63 15.45 -10.42
C ASP A 239 20.28 15.98 -9.88
N LEU A 240 19.51 15.14 -9.20
CA LEU A 240 18.22 15.51 -8.62
C LEU A 240 18.37 16.56 -7.51
N ALA A 241 19.36 16.40 -6.64
CA ALA A 241 19.64 17.33 -5.54
C ALA A 241 20.05 18.72 -6.05
N GLN A 242 20.79 18.81 -7.16
CA GLN A 242 21.10 20.09 -7.80
C GLN A 242 19.81 20.80 -8.24
N ASN A 243 18.91 20.08 -8.91
CA ASN A 243 17.63 20.64 -9.37
C ASN A 243 16.73 21.12 -8.22
N LEU A 244 16.75 20.42 -7.07
CA LEU A 244 16.02 20.84 -5.86
C LEU A 244 16.53 22.19 -5.32
N LYS A 245 17.85 22.36 -5.22
CA LYS A 245 18.46 23.62 -4.75
C LYS A 245 18.13 24.79 -5.66
N TYR A 246 18.05 24.57 -6.97
CA TYR A 246 17.63 25.62 -7.91
C TYR A 246 16.16 26.03 -7.72
N THR A 247 15.29 25.07 -7.38
CA THR A 247 13.85 25.32 -7.21
C THR A 247 13.52 26.00 -5.88
N GLN A 248 14.33 25.80 -4.82
CA GLN A 248 14.14 26.43 -3.51
C GLN A 248 14.67 27.87 -3.40
N ASN A 249 15.49 28.32 -4.36
CA ASN A 249 16.07 29.67 -4.39
C ASN A 249 15.34 30.62 -5.36
N GLN A 250 14.16 30.23 -5.85
CA GLN A 250 13.25 31.05 -6.66
C GLN A 250 12.01 31.40 -5.85
#